data_AF-A0A368F2I1-F1
#
_entry.id   AF-A0A368F2I1-F1
#
_cell.length_a   1.000
_cell.length_b   1.000
_cell.length_c   1.000
_cell.angle_alpha   90.00
_cell.angle_beta   90.00
_cell.angle_gamma   90.00
#
_symmetry.space_group_name_H-M   'P 1'
#
loop_
_entity.id
_entity.type
_entity.pdbx_description
1 polymer ?
#
loop_
_entity_poly.entity_id
_entity_poly.type
_entity_poly.pdbx_seq_one_letter_code
_entity_poly.pdbx_strand_id
1 'polypeptide(L)'
;MHFTAENGRRYARNGLATDWLLGLKVGDMIKIMHKEPARFRLPPPSLPSSDAARMPLLMVGPGTGVAVFLAFCHHLLNIKLNNPENFSDVPRYLYFGCRNLEKDSLYLDELKSH
;
A
#
# COMPACT_ATOMS: atom_id res chain seq x y z
N MET A 1 1.99 -18.13 0.99
CA MET A 1 3.47 -18.18 0.88
C MET A 1 3.89 -19.59 1.28
N HIS A 2 4.33 -20.40 0.33
CA HIS A 2 4.70 -21.80 0.54
C HIS A 2 6.20 -21.90 0.80
N PHE A 3 6.58 -22.51 1.93
CA PHE A 3 7.97 -22.74 2.29
C PHE A 3 8.26 -24.23 2.15
N THR A 4 9.17 -24.59 1.24
CA THR A 4 9.60 -25.97 1.03
C THR A 4 10.31 -26.53 2.27
N ALA A 5 10.31 -27.86 2.41
CA ALA A 5 11.12 -28.51 3.42
C ALA A 5 12.61 -28.30 3.10
N GLU A 6 13.37 -27.79 4.07
CA GLU A 6 14.83 -27.59 4.00
C GLU A 6 15.48 -28.19 5.26
N ASN A 7 16.81 -28.31 5.28
CA ASN A 7 17.55 -28.96 6.37
C ASN A 7 17.10 -28.48 7.76
N GLY A 8 16.46 -29.36 8.51
CA GLY A 8 15.86 -29.08 9.84
C GLY A 8 14.32 -29.02 9.86
N ARG A 9 13.63 -29.08 8.71
CA ARG A 9 12.17 -29.15 8.59
C ARG A 9 11.74 -30.38 7.81
N ARG A 10 10.80 -31.15 8.36
CA ARG A 10 10.31 -32.42 7.75
C ARG A 10 9.16 -32.24 6.74
N TYR A 11 8.50 -31.07 6.73
CA TYR A 11 7.34 -30.80 5.88
C TYR A 11 7.27 -29.34 5.48
N ALA A 12 6.65 -29.09 4.33
CA ALA A 12 6.38 -27.75 3.85
C ALA A 12 5.38 -27.01 4.76
N ARG A 13 5.47 -25.68 4.80
CA ARG A 13 4.61 -24.85 5.66
C ARG A 13 4.04 -23.68 4.88
N ASN A 14 2.88 -23.22 5.34
CA ASN A 14 2.26 -21.99 4.89
C ASN A 14 2.22 -20.98 6.04
N GLY A 15 2.15 -19.68 5.72
CA GLY A 15 1.93 -18.64 6.72
C GLY A 15 0.47 -18.65 7.20
N LEU A 16 0.22 -18.82 8.49
CA LEU A 16 -1.13 -19.01 9.04
C LEU A 16 -2.15 -17.96 8.57
N ALA A 17 -1.86 -16.67 8.80
CA ALA A 17 -2.78 -15.58 8.43
C ALA A 17 -2.89 -15.37 6.92
N THR A 18 -1.77 -15.50 6.18
CA THR A 18 -1.77 -15.27 4.73
C THR A 18 -2.48 -16.39 3.99
N ASP A 19 -2.28 -17.63 4.39
CA ASP A 19 -2.95 -18.80 3.84
C ASP A 19 -4.45 -18.77 4.15
N TRP A 20 -4.81 -18.40 5.38
CA TRP A 20 -6.21 -18.20 5.77
C TRP A 20 -6.88 -17.11 4.93
N LEU A 21 -6.25 -15.94 4.76
CA LEU A 21 -6.77 -14.85 3.91
C LEU A 21 -6.92 -15.27 2.44
N LEU A 22 -5.99 -16.09 1.91
CA LEU A 22 -6.06 -16.60 0.53
C LEU A 22 -7.20 -17.60 0.32
N GLY A 23 -7.68 -18.26 1.38
CA GLY A 23 -8.77 -19.23 1.32
C GLY A 23 -10.18 -18.60 1.41
N LEU A 24 -10.28 -17.30 1.69
CA LEU A 24 -11.56 -16.61 1.85
C LEU A 24 -12.32 -16.51 0.52
N LYS A 25 -13.65 -16.54 0.62
CA LYS A 25 -14.60 -16.37 -0.48
C LYS A 25 -15.48 -15.15 -0.25
N VAL A 26 -16.04 -14.62 -1.34
CA VAL A 26 -17.05 -13.56 -1.26
C VAL A 26 -18.22 -14.04 -0.41
N GLY A 27 -18.56 -13.29 0.63
CA GLY A 27 -19.58 -13.64 1.63
C GLY A 27 -19.03 -14.16 2.96
N ASP A 28 -17.73 -14.49 3.04
CA ASP A 28 -17.12 -14.90 4.30
C ASP A 28 -17.00 -13.73 5.28
N MET A 29 -17.24 -14.03 6.56
CA MET A 29 -17.11 -13.05 7.64
C MET A 29 -15.68 -13.00 8.15
N ILE A 30 -15.09 -11.82 8.12
CA ILE A 30 -13.76 -11.56 8.69
C ILE A 30 -13.88 -10.75 9.97
N LYS A 31 -13.13 -11.16 11.00
CA LYS A 31 -13.01 -10.40 12.24
C LYS A 31 -11.75 -9.55 12.18
N ILE A 32 -11.92 -8.25 12.03
CA ILE A 32 -10.83 -7.28 11.98
C ILE A 32 -10.94 -6.28 13.14
N MET A 33 -9.80 -5.78 13.59
CA MET A 33 -9.74 -4.69 14.55
C MET A 33 -8.90 -3.58 13.93
N HIS A 34 -9.45 -2.37 13.87
CA HIS A 34 -8.74 -1.23 13.32
C HIS A 34 -7.68 -0.79 14.32
N LYS A 35 -6.44 -0.70 13.84
CA LYS A 35 -5.32 -0.14 14.59
C LYS A 35 -4.86 1.12 13.91
N GLU A 36 -5.06 2.24 14.59
CA GLU A 36 -4.59 3.54 14.14
C GLU A 36 -3.07 3.56 13.97
N PRO A 37 -2.52 3.93 12.80
CA PRO A 37 -1.09 4.05 12.62
C PRO A 37 -0.58 5.25 13.43
N ALA A 38 0.45 5.08 14.25
CA ALA A 38 0.88 6.14 15.17
C ALA A 38 1.54 7.34 14.45
N ARG A 39 2.40 7.09 13.46
CA ARG A 39 3.20 8.13 12.80
C ARG A 39 3.18 8.12 11.27
N PHE A 40 2.78 7.01 10.66
CA PHE A 40 2.80 6.87 9.21
C PHE A 40 1.45 7.27 8.63
N ARG A 41 1.27 8.58 8.44
CA ARG A 41 0.02 9.20 7.96
C ARG A 41 0.34 10.28 6.93
N LEU A 42 -0.64 10.59 6.09
CA LEU A 42 -0.61 11.72 5.18
C LEU A 42 -1.79 12.65 5.52
N PRO A 43 -1.54 13.90 5.95
CA PRO A 43 -0.24 14.43 6.34
C PRO A 43 0.24 13.81 7.68
N PRO A 44 1.53 13.92 8.03
CA PRO A 44 2.03 13.53 9.34
C PRO A 44 1.24 14.21 10.47
N PRO A 45 1.09 13.59 11.66
CA PRO A 45 0.25 14.13 12.74
C PRO A 45 0.57 15.56 13.20
N SER A 46 1.80 16.03 12.94
CA SER A 46 2.24 17.39 13.26
C SER A 46 1.72 18.45 12.29
N LEU A 47 1.11 18.06 11.17
CA LEU A 47 0.64 18.97 10.13
C LEU A 47 -0.90 18.89 9.98
N PRO A 48 -1.58 20.01 9.68
CA PRO A 48 -3.00 20.04 9.37
C PRO A 48 -3.36 19.19 8.14
N SER A 49 -4.57 18.60 8.12
CA SER A 49 -5.06 17.79 7.00
C SER A 49 -5.04 18.54 5.64
N SER A 50 -5.21 19.86 5.65
CA SER A 50 -5.14 20.74 4.47
C SER A 50 -3.75 20.81 3.82
N ASP A 51 -2.71 20.32 4.48
CA ASP A 51 -1.33 20.39 3.98
C ASP A 51 -1.00 19.22 3.06
N ALA A 52 -1.71 18.09 3.13
CA ALA A 52 -1.45 16.92 2.28
C ALA A 52 -1.40 17.28 0.79
N ALA A 53 -2.31 18.15 0.34
CA ALA A 53 -2.42 18.62 -1.04
C ALA A 53 -1.26 19.50 -1.52
N ARG A 54 -0.43 20.00 -0.59
CA ARG A 54 0.69 20.94 -0.83
C ARG A 54 2.05 20.35 -0.47
N MET A 55 2.08 19.12 0.05
CA MET A 55 3.32 18.47 0.48
C MET A 55 4.04 17.81 -0.70
N PRO A 56 5.32 18.12 -0.94
CA PRO A 56 6.17 17.28 -1.78
C PRO A 56 6.40 15.94 -1.07
N LEU A 57 6.47 14.85 -1.84
CA LEU A 57 6.56 13.49 -1.32
C LEU A 57 7.69 12.71 -1.98
N LEU A 58 8.41 11.93 -1.17
CA LEU A 58 9.33 10.90 -1.61
C LEU A 58 8.90 9.58 -0.95
N MET A 59 8.36 8.68 -1.75
CA MET A 59 7.79 7.41 -1.30
C MET A 59 8.65 6.27 -1.84
N VAL A 60 9.06 5.35 -0.97
CA VAL A 60 9.90 4.19 -1.34
C VAL A 60 9.24 2.93 -0.79
N GLY A 61 8.66 2.12 -1.67
CA GLY A 61 7.84 0.99 -1.30
C GLY A 61 7.96 -0.17 -2.27
N PRO A 62 9.01 -1.02 -2.15
CA PRO A 62 9.14 -2.20 -3.00
C PRO A 62 8.15 -3.30 -2.62
N GLY A 63 7.70 -4.06 -3.61
CA GLY A 63 6.77 -5.18 -3.45
C GLY A 63 5.50 -4.77 -2.71
N THR A 64 5.09 -5.58 -1.73
CA THR A 64 3.88 -5.30 -0.93
C THR A 64 3.97 -4.03 -0.09
N GLY A 65 5.17 -3.44 0.09
CA GLY A 65 5.36 -2.15 0.76
C GLY A 65 4.66 -0.99 0.05
N VAL A 66 4.34 -1.14 -1.25
CA VAL A 66 3.62 -0.13 -2.03
C VAL A 66 2.19 0.13 -1.54
N ALA A 67 1.59 -0.82 -0.82
CA ALA A 67 0.18 -0.77 -0.41
C ALA A 67 -0.21 0.51 0.36
N VAL A 68 0.66 1.00 1.24
CA VAL A 68 0.37 2.22 2.00
C VAL A 68 0.45 3.47 1.13
N PHE A 69 1.37 3.48 0.16
CA PHE A 69 1.52 4.60 -0.77
C PHE A 69 0.40 4.65 -1.80
N LEU A 70 -0.18 3.51 -2.19
CA LEU A 70 -1.42 3.49 -2.96
C LEU A 70 -2.56 4.22 -2.23
N ALA A 71 -2.72 3.97 -0.92
CA ALA A 71 -3.70 4.71 -0.12
C ALA A 71 -3.43 6.22 -0.10
N PHE A 72 -2.16 6.64 -0.08
CA PHE A 72 -1.78 8.04 -0.18
C PHE A 72 -2.10 8.63 -1.56
N CYS A 73 -1.80 7.90 -2.64
CA CYS A 73 -2.15 8.28 -4.01
C CYS A 73 -3.67 8.45 -4.18
N HIS A 74 -4.47 7.50 -3.69
CA HIS A 74 -5.93 7.60 -3.70
C HIS A 74 -6.45 8.79 -2.92
N HIS A 75 -5.89 9.03 -1.72
CA HIS A 75 -6.26 10.19 -0.91
C HIS A 75 -5.96 11.51 -1.62
N LEU A 76 -4.78 11.63 -2.23
CA LEU A 76 -4.38 12.81 -3.01
C LEU A 76 -5.22 12.98 -4.28
N LEU A 77 -5.52 11.90 -5.00
CA LEU A 77 -6.39 11.93 -6.17
C LEU A 77 -7.79 12.40 -5.78
N ASN A 78 -8.34 11.90 -4.66
CA ASN A 78 -9.63 12.33 -4.15
C ASN A 78 -9.64 13.83 -3.81
N ILE A 79 -8.57 14.37 -3.23
CA ILE A 79 -8.45 15.82 -3.01
C ILE A 79 -8.39 16.56 -4.34
N LYS A 80 -7.58 16.10 -5.30
CA LYS A 80 -7.43 16.72 -6.63
C LYS A 80 -8.75 16.80 -7.40
N LEU A 81 -9.55 15.73 -7.34
CA LEU A 81 -10.83 15.66 -8.06
C LEU A 81 -11.94 16.51 -7.40
N ASN A 82 -11.97 16.57 -6.07
CA ASN A 82 -13.04 17.27 -5.34
C ASN A 82 -12.72 18.73 -4.98
N ASN A 83 -11.45 19.10 -4.84
CA ASN A 83 -10.99 20.45 -4.46
C ASN A 83 -9.74 20.86 -5.28
N PRO A 84 -9.84 20.94 -6.62
CA PRO A 84 -8.69 21.18 -7.50
C PRO A 84 -7.98 22.50 -7.21
N GLU A 85 -8.71 23.53 -6.79
CA GLU A 85 -8.16 24.85 -6.42
C GLU A 85 -7.20 24.80 -5.22
N ASN A 86 -7.36 23.78 -4.36
CA ASN A 86 -6.53 23.56 -3.18
C ASN A 86 -5.39 22.55 -3.43
N PHE A 87 -5.29 21.99 -4.63
CA PHE A 87 -4.28 21.00 -4.99
C PHE A 87 -3.09 21.66 -5.67
N SER A 88 -1.95 21.71 -4.97
CA SER A 88 -0.74 22.29 -5.55
C SER A 88 0.03 21.29 -6.39
N ASP A 89 0.61 21.81 -7.47
CA ASP A 89 1.57 21.09 -8.29
C ASP A 89 2.93 21.08 -7.57
N VAL A 90 3.16 20.03 -6.78
CA VAL A 90 4.37 19.79 -6.01
C VAL A 90 4.94 18.42 -6.36
N PRO A 91 6.27 18.25 -6.36
CA PRO A 91 6.88 16.99 -6.76
C PRO A 91 6.52 15.85 -5.81
N ARG A 92 6.03 14.75 -6.37
CA ARG A 92 5.67 13.54 -5.62
C ARG A 92 6.22 12.33 -6.37
N TYR A 93 7.20 11.67 -5.76
CA TYR A 93 7.90 10.53 -6.37
C TYR A 93 7.54 9.25 -5.63
N LEU A 94 7.23 8.20 -6.39
CA LEU A 94 7.11 6.83 -5.88
C LEU A 94 8.19 5.95 -6.53
N TYR A 95 9.12 5.47 -5.71
CA TYR A 95 10.08 4.45 -6.07
C TYR A 95 9.50 3.09 -5.73
N PHE A 96 9.00 2.42 -6.77
CA PHE A 96 8.55 1.03 -6.71
C PHE A 96 9.64 0.09 -7.21
N GLY A 97 9.73 -1.10 -6.61
CA GLY A 97 10.66 -2.15 -7.01
C GLY A 97 10.03 -3.53 -6.86
N CYS A 98 10.24 -4.39 -7.84
CA CYS A 98 9.79 -5.78 -7.85
C CYS A 98 10.84 -6.66 -8.54
N ARG A 99 10.68 -7.99 -8.55
CA ARG A 99 11.68 -8.90 -9.13
C ARG A 99 11.50 -9.03 -10.65
N ASN A 100 10.26 -9.04 -11.11
CA ASN A 100 9.91 -9.22 -12.51
C ASN A 100 8.61 -8.45 -12.84
N LEU A 101 8.74 -7.47 -13.72
CA LEU A 101 7.65 -6.58 -14.12
C LEU A 101 6.43 -7.27 -14.73
N GLU A 102 6.54 -8.51 -15.21
CA GLU A 102 5.40 -9.27 -15.77
C GLU A 102 4.71 -10.14 -14.72
N LYS A 103 5.32 -10.34 -13.54
CA LYS A 103 4.85 -11.32 -12.54
C LYS A 103 4.45 -10.69 -11.20
N ASP A 104 5.23 -9.73 -10.71
CA ASP A 104 5.06 -9.18 -9.37
C ASP A 104 5.00 -7.65 -9.33
N SER A 105 4.65 -7.02 -10.47
CA SER A 105 4.37 -5.59 -10.57
C SER A 105 2.98 -5.25 -10.01
N LEU A 106 2.87 -5.26 -8.68
CA LEU A 106 1.63 -4.92 -8.00
C LEU A 106 1.15 -3.51 -8.38
N TYR A 107 -0.10 -3.42 -8.88
CA TYR A 107 -0.80 -2.17 -9.18
C TYR A 107 -0.13 -1.28 -10.25
N LEU A 108 0.69 -1.85 -11.14
CA LEU A 108 1.48 -1.08 -12.10
C LEU A 108 0.62 -0.16 -13.00
N ASP A 109 -0.51 -0.64 -13.50
CA ASP A 109 -1.37 0.15 -14.38
C ASP A 109 -2.02 1.33 -13.64
N GLU A 110 -2.49 1.08 -12.41
CA GLU A 110 -3.05 2.11 -11.54
C GLU A 110 -1.99 3.17 -11.19
N LEU A 111 -0.79 2.74 -10.81
CA LEU A 111 0.33 3.63 -10.51
C LEU A 111 0.77 4.48 -11.71
N LYS A 112 0.61 3.98 -12.93
CA LYS A 112 0.87 4.73 -14.17
C LYS A 112 -0.27 5.68 -14.55
N SER A 113 -1.46 5.51 -13.96
CA SER A 113 -2.65 6.32 -14.27
C SER A 113 -2.78 7.59 -13.42
N HIS A 114 -2.05 7.68 -12.31
CA HIS A 114 -2.00 8.82 -11.40
C HIS A 114 -1.02 9.90 -11.86
#